data_AF-A0A938VQ85-F1
#
_entry.id   AF-A0A938VQ85-F1
#
_cell.length_a   1.000
_cell.length_b   1.000
_cell.length_c   1.000
_cell.angle_alpha   90.00
_cell.angle_beta   90.00
_cell.angle_gamma   90.00
#
_symmetry.space_group_name_H-M   'P 1'
#
loop_
_entity.id
_entity.type
_entity.pdbx_description
1 polymer ?
#
loop_
_entity_poly.entity_id
_entity_poly.type
_entity_poly.pdbx_seq_one_letter_code
_entity_poly.pdbx_strand_id
1 'polypeptide(L)'
;MSARAQPDFHTLARSVGDYLARVAEPVAEGVRWATYSYAGERQYGTDVFAGAAGVVLFLADLAAMGDDARSRDLAERGMAWLAATWQREEAAGVYNPTL
;
A
#
# COMPACT_ATOMS: atom_id res chain seq x y z
N MET A 1 -31.47 -0.09 -27.08
CA MET A 1 -30.36 0.38 -26.22
C MET A 1 -30.09 -0.69 -25.17
N SER A 2 -29.02 -1.46 -25.29
CA SER A 2 -28.63 -2.42 -24.24
C SER A 2 -27.90 -1.69 -23.12
N ALA A 3 -28.36 -1.86 -21.87
CA ALA A 3 -27.66 -1.36 -20.70
C ALA A 3 -26.28 -2.03 -20.60
N ARG A 4 -25.22 -1.24 -20.46
CA ARG A 4 -23.86 -1.75 -20.23
C ARG A 4 -23.87 -2.45 -18.86
N ALA A 5 -23.45 -3.70 -18.80
CA ALA A 5 -23.30 -4.41 -17.52
C ALA A 5 -22.36 -3.60 -16.61
N GLN A 6 -22.77 -3.33 -15.37
CA GLN A 6 -21.90 -2.68 -14.39
C GLN A 6 -20.74 -3.61 -14.06
N PRO A 7 -19.51 -3.09 -13.97
CA PRO A 7 -18.37 -3.89 -13.56
C PRO A 7 -18.53 -4.38 -12.11
N ASP A 8 -18.12 -5.61 -11.86
CA ASP A 8 -17.96 -6.13 -10.51
C ASP A 8 -16.71 -5.51 -9.87
N PHE A 9 -16.93 -4.49 -9.04
CA PHE A 9 -15.86 -3.77 -8.34
C PHE A 9 -15.05 -4.67 -7.40
N HIS A 10 -15.63 -5.75 -6.88
CA HIS A 10 -14.90 -6.68 -6.03
C HIS A 10 -13.87 -7.48 -6.86
N THR A 11 -14.27 -8.01 -8.02
CA THR A 11 -13.33 -8.66 -8.94
C THR A 11 -12.23 -7.70 -9.40
N LEU A 12 -12.57 -6.44 -9.68
CA LEU A 12 -11.57 -5.42 -10.05
C LEU A 12 -10.61 -5.11 -8.89
N ALA A 13 -11.12 -4.96 -7.67
CA ALA A 13 -10.30 -4.74 -6.48
C ALA A 13 -9.34 -5.91 -6.24
N ARG A 14 -9.80 -7.16 -6.41
CA ARG A 14 -8.94 -8.35 -6.34
C ARG A 14 -7.81 -8.33 -7.37
N SER A 15 -8.10 -7.94 -8.61
CA SER A 15 -7.07 -7.77 -9.65
C SER A 15 -6.00 -6.73 -9.25
N VAL A 16 -6.42 -5.62 -8.65
CA VAL A 16 -5.48 -4.61 -8.10
C VAL A 16 -4.67 -5.19 -6.94
N GLY A 17 -5.30 -5.94 -6.02
CA GLY A 17 -4.62 -6.64 -4.94
C GLY A 17 -3.57 -7.63 -5.45
N ASP A 18 -3.91 -8.43 -6.47
CA ASP A 18 -2.98 -9.36 -7.12
C ASP A 18 -1.79 -8.66 -7.75
N TYR A 19 -2.03 -7.51 -8.39
CA TYR A 19 -0.97 -6.66 -8.93
C TYR A 19 -0.05 -6.15 -7.82
N LEU A 20 -0.61 -5.53 -6.78
CA LEU A 20 0.13 -4.99 -5.63
C LEU A 20 0.95 -6.07 -4.94
N ALA A 21 0.41 -7.27 -4.82
CA ALA A 21 1.09 -8.41 -4.25
C ALA A 21 2.24 -8.93 -5.11
N ARG A 22 2.17 -8.75 -6.45
CA ARG A 22 3.26 -9.08 -7.37
C ARG A 22 4.40 -8.07 -7.33
N VAL A 23 4.08 -6.78 -7.14
CA VAL A 23 5.07 -5.69 -7.11
C VAL A 23 5.53 -5.33 -5.70
N ALA A 24 5.00 -5.99 -4.69
CA ALA A 24 5.47 -5.91 -3.31
C ALA A 24 6.96 -6.27 -3.22
N GLU A 25 7.72 -5.45 -2.52
CA GLU A 25 9.15 -5.64 -2.29
C GLU A 25 9.39 -6.03 -0.83
N PRO A 26 9.74 -7.30 -0.55
CA PRO A 26 10.15 -7.71 0.78
C PRO A 26 11.44 -7.00 1.18
N VAL A 27 11.46 -6.49 2.41
CA VAL A 27 12.62 -5.90 3.07
C VAL A 27 12.72 -6.48 4.49
N ALA A 28 13.83 -6.23 5.19
CA ALA A 28 14.05 -6.80 6.52
C ALA A 28 12.90 -6.47 7.49
N GLU A 29 12.36 -5.26 7.41
CA GLU A 29 11.32 -4.76 8.31
C GLU A 29 9.89 -4.87 7.76
N GLY A 30 9.65 -5.67 6.71
CA GLY A 30 8.31 -5.90 6.17
C GLY A 30 8.24 -5.91 4.65
N VAL A 31 7.27 -5.18 4.10
CA VAL A 31 7.07 -5.02 2.66
C VAL A 31 6.86 -3.55 2.32
N ARG A 32 7.40 -3.12 1.19
CA ARG A 32 7.16 -1.79 0.63
C ARG A 32 6.76 -1.87 -0.83
N TRP A 33 6.28 -0.75 -1.35
CA TRP A 33 5.93 -0.58 -2.75
C TRP A 33 6.64 0.65 -3.30
N ALA A 34 7.30 0.50 -4.45
CA ALA A 34 7.81 1.65 -5.17
C ALA A 34 6.66 2.44 -5.80
N THR A 35 6.61 3.73 -5.52
CA THR A 35 5.91 4.72 -6.35
C THR A 35 6.90 5.40 -7.27
N TYR A 36 6.41 6.18 -8.24
CA TYR A 36 7.26 6.81 -9.24
C TYR A 36 7.04 8.32 -9.24
N SER A 37 8.13 9.08 -9.24
CA SER A 37 8.10 10.52 -9.45
C SER A 37 7.63 10.83 -10.87
N TYR A 38 7.30 12.11 -11.15
CA TYR A 38 7.01 12.55 -12.52
C TYR A 38 8.17 12.32 -13.50
N ALA A 39 9.40 12.25 -13.01
CA ALA A 39 10.59 11.91 -13.80
C ALA A 39 10.79 10.40 -13.98
N GLY A 40 9.90 9.56 -13.43
CA GLY A 40 9.99 8.10 -13.49
C GLY A 40 10.96 7.48 -12.49
N GLU A 41 11.38 8.23 -11.47
CA GLU A 41 12.30 7.73 -10.45
C GLU A 41 11.53 6.96 -9.38
N ARG A 42 12.08 5.82 -8.94
CA ARG A 42 11.47 5.02 -7.87
C ARG A 42 11.58 5.74 -6.54
N GLN A 43 10.48 5.80 -5.82
CA GLN A 43 10.35 6.42 -4.51
C GLN A 43 9.62 5.47 -3.56
N TYR A 44 9.87 5.62 -2.25
CA TYR A 44 9.21 4.84 -1.21
C TYR A 44 8.62 5.79 -0.17
N GLY A 45 7.55 6.48 -0.55
CA GLY A 45 6.82 7.37 0.35
C GLY A 45 6.05 6.58 1.41
N THR A 46 5.85 7.19 2.58
CA THR A 46 5.07 6.61 3.69
C THR A 46 3.65 7.18 3.79
N ASP A 47 3.32 8.22 3.01
CA ASP A 47 2.02 8.89 3.07
C ASP A 47 0.89 8.10 2.37
N VAL A 48 -0.35 8.56 2.60
CA VAL A 48 -1.56 7.89 2.10
C VAL A 48 -1.82 8.14 0.60
N PHE A 49 -1.34 9.25 0.04
CA PHE A 49 -1.70 9.68 -1.31
C PHE A 49 -0.73 9.16 -2.38
N ALA A 50 0.57 9.18 -2.09
CA ALA A 50 1.64 8.83 -3.00
C ALA A 50 2.61 7.78 -2.42
N GLY A 51 2.26 7.20 -1.26
CA GLY A 51 3.10 6.27 -0.53
C GLY A 51 2.45 4.94 -0.20
N ALA A 52 3.16 4.15 0.59
CA ALA A 52 2.77 2.80 0.95
C ALA A 52 1.55 2.75 1.90
N ALA A 53 1.23 3.82 2.64
CA ALA A 53 0.08 3.81 3.53
C ALA A 53 -1.25 3.68 2.77
N GLY A 54 -1.37 4.29 1.59
CA GLY A 54 -2.56 4.13 0.75
C GLY A 54 -2.72 2.69 0.25
N VAL A 55 -1.61 2.04 -0.13
CA VAL A 55 -1.58 0.63 -0.54
C VAL A 55 -1.99 -0.29 0.60
N VAL A 56 -1.48 -0.03 1.81
CA VAL A 56 -1.82 -0.80 3.02
C VAL A 56 -3.29 -0.66 3.38
N LEU A 57 -3.85 0.55 3.35
CA LEU A 57 -5.28 0.78 3.59
C LEU A 57 -6.14 0.02 2.58
N PHE A 58 -5.80 0.10 1.30
CA PHE A 58 -6.50 -0.65 0.25
C PHE A 58 -6.48 -2.17 0.48
N LEU A 59 -5.33 -2.74 0.84
CA LEU A 59 -5.20 -4.18 1.09
C LEU A 59 -5.94 -4.61 2.36
N ALA A 60 -5.98 -3.76 3.39
CA ALA A 60 -6.75 -4.01 4.60
C ALA A 60 -8.26 -4.03 4.30
N ASP A 61 -8.76 -3.08 3.51
CA ASP A 61 -10.16 -3.04 3.07
C ASP A 61 -10.50 -4.26 2.20
N LEU A 62 -9.61 -4.63 1.28
CA LEU A 62 -9.80 -5.82 0.43
C LEU A 62 -9.86 -7.11 1.27
N ALA A 63 -9.00 -7.23 2.29
CA ALA A 63 -9.04 -8.35 3.22
C ALA A 63 -10.36 -8.40 4.01
N ALA A 64 -10.86 -7.24 4.47
CA ALA A 64 -12.10 -7.14 5.24
C ALA A 64 -13.35 -7.51 4.42
N MET A 65 -13.34 -7.29 3.11
CA MET A 65 -14.48 -7.58 2.23
C MET A 65 -14.64 -9.07 1.87
N GLY A 66 -13.57 -9.86 1.93
CA GLY A 66 -13.57 -11.22 1.35
C GLY A 66 -12.72 -12.28 2.06
N ASP A 67 -12.21 -11.99 3.27
CA ASP A 67 -11.29 -12.86 4.02
C ASP A 67 -10.06 -13.28 3.20
N ASP A 68 -9.54 -12.33 2.41
CA ASP A 68 -8.34 -12.54 1.60
C ASP A 68 -7.08 -12.51 2.48
N ALA A 69 -6.67 -13.70 2.94
CA ALA A 69 -5.51 -13.91 3.78
C ALA A 69 -4.21 -13.32 3.18
N ARG A 70 -4.09 -13.26 1.85
CA ARG A 70 -2.90 -12.69 1.19
C ARG A 70 -2.89 -11.17 1.31
N SER A 71 -4.04 -10.53 1.05
CA SER A 71 -4.17 -9.09 1.24
C SER A 71 -3.96 -8.69 2.70
N ARG A 72 -4.43 -9.52 3.64
CA ARG A 72 -4.16 -9.35 5.07
C ARG A 72 -2.67 -9.41 5.42
N ASP A 73 -1.95 -10.46 5.00
CA ASP A 73 -0.50 -10.60 5.24
C ASP A 73 0.27 -9.38 4.71
N LEU A 74 -0.06 -8.94 3.51
CA LEU A 74 0.61 -7.79 2.90
C LEU A 74 0.29 -6.48 3.62
N ALA A 75 -0.95 -6.28 4.06
CA ALA A 75 -1.31 -5.10 4.86
C ALA A 75 -0.54 -5.08 6.19
N GLU A 76 -0.46 -6.21 6.90
CA GLU A 76 0.27 -6.34 8.16
C GLU A 76 1.78 -6.09 7.97
N ARG A 77 2.39 -6.67 6.94
CA ARG A 77 3.82 -6.47 6.64
C ARG A 77 4.13 -5.08 6.09
N GLY A 78 3.19 -4.46 5.37
CA GLY A 78 3.28 -3.07 4.96
C GLY A 78 3.24 -2.11 6.14
N MET A 79 2.34 -2.36 7.11
CA MET A 79 2.31 -1.62 8.38
C MET A 79 3.61 -1.75 9.17
N ALA A 80 4.20 -2.95 9.21
CA ALA A 80 5.49 -3.15 9.88
C ALA A 80 6.59 -2.26 9.28
N TRP A 81 6.64 -2.16 7.94
CA TRP A 81 7.60 -1.30 7.26
C TRP A 81 7.34 0.19 7.51
N LEU A 82 6.07 0.62 7.50
CA LEU A 82 5.68 2.00 7.80
C LEU A 82 6.08 2.40 9.22
N ALA A 83 5.77 1.56 10.22
CA ALA A 83 6.11 1.80 11.62
C ALA A 83 7.64 1.89 11.82
N ALA A 84 8.41 0.98 11.22
CA ALA A 84 9.86 1.01 11.29
C ALA A 84 10.45 2.26 10.61
N THR A 85 9.83 2.73 9.51
CA THR A 85 10.28 3.94 8.81
C THR A 85 10.02 5.19 9.64
N TRP A 86 8.83 5.31 10.20
CA TRP A 86 8.47 6.41 11.11
C TRP A 86 9.46 6.51 12.28
N GLN A 87 9.74 5.38 12.95
CA GLN A 87 10.68 5.34 14.08
C GLN A 87 12.08 5.84 13.71
N ARG A 88 12.56 5.53 12.49
CA ARG A 88 13.86 6.02 12.00
C ARG A 88 13.83 7.52 11.70
N GLU A 89 12.78 8.02 11.09
CA GLU A 89 12.62 9.45 10.76
C GLU A 89 12.52 10.31 12.03
N GLU A 90 11.77 9.81 13.03
CA GLU A 90 11.68 10.41 14.37
C GLU A 90 13.06 10.43 15.07
N ALA A 91 13.77 9.31 15.08
CA ALA A 91 15.12 9.22 15.67
C ALA A 91 16.15 10.12 14.95
N ALA A 92 15.97 10.35 13.65
CA ALA A 92 16.82 11.24 12.86
C ALA A 92 16.45 12.73 13.01
N GLY A 93 15.38 13.06 13.74
CA GLY A 93 14.91 14.44 13.91
C GLY A 93 14.33 15.05 12.63
N VAL A 94 13.93 14.22 11.66
CA VAL A 94 13.37 14.65 10.37
C VAL A 94 11.91 15.11 10.54
N TYR A 95 11.21 14.60 11.56
CA TYR A 95 9.85 14.99 11.87
C TYR A 95 9.80 16.24 12.78
N ASN A 96 9.27 17.35 12.23
CA ASN A 96 8.90 18.54 13.00
C ASN A 96 7.36 18.70 12.97
N PRO A 97 6.64 18.37 14.05
CA PRO A 97 5.17 18.45 14.09
C PRO A 97 4.60 19.88 14.12
N THR A 98 5.42 20.92 13.96
CA THR A 98 5.06 22.31 14.27
C THR A 98 4.97 23.26 13.05
N LEU A 99 4.62 22.76 11.86
CA LEU A 99 4.23 23.61 10.72
C LEU A 99 2.73 23.55 10.44
#